data_AF-A0A9Q4A921-F1
#
_entry.id   AF-A0A9Q4A921-F1
#
_cell.length_a   1.000
_cell.length_b   1.000
_cell.length_c   1.000
_cell.angle_alpha   90.00
_cell.angle_beta   90.00
_cell.angle_gamma   90.00
#
_symmetry.space_group_name_H-M   'P 1'
#
loop_
_entity.id
_entity.type
_entity.pdbx_description
1 polymer ?
#
loop_
_entity_poly.entity_id
_entity_poly.type
_entity_poly.pdbx_seq_one_letter_code
_entity_poly.pdbx_strand_id
1 'polypeptide(L)'
;YYRLVLTKRYSGEKPKVKGPIFRDSLPVGGPEKIAAEALLAPIRQHSADVETFITEAIKRVNNLNDDNVKLLMAGDTSAARKAQITELLLSIAHVPMEKAHTIRLQAEQPQTPELWLRSFNGKEWLYFNPDTGEAGLPEDRLLWWTGDENLVNAEGGKKVQVTFSLNNSEMNAMRLAKLTDASTDSDFLAYSLYGLPLQTQQTFMIMVMIPIGVLVILILRNLIGLQTLGTFTPVLIALAFRETQLGFGIVLFTVITALGLSLRSYLEHLKLQMLPRLSVVLTFVVVLIAAISLFSHKLGLERGLSVALFPMVILTMTIERLSITWEERGGSHAMKVAIGTLFAASLAHLIMSVPELTYFVFTFPAVLLVLVGFMLAMGRYRGYRLTELMRFKAFLKDEPK
;
A
#
# COMPACT_ATOMS: atom_id res chain seq x y z
N TYR A 1 -4.92 2.50 -19.55
CA TYR A 1 -3.89 2.80 -18.55
C TYR A 1 -2.55 2.77 -19.27
N TYR A 2 -1.64 3.69 -18.94
CA TYR A 2 -0.29 3.70 -19.51
C TYR A 2 0.68 3.12 -18.50
N ARG A 3 1.69 2.39 -18.98
CA ARG A 3 2.75 1.84 -18.15
C ARG A 3 4.10 2.25 -18.72
N LEU A 4 4.95 2.75 -17.85
CA LEU A 4 6.35 3.03 -18.16
C LEU A 4 7.21 2.25 -17.17
N VAL A 5 8.24 1.58 -17.69
CA VAL A 5 9.26 0.91 -16.88
C VAL A 5 10.52 1.75 -16.98
N LEU A 6 10.99 2.26 -15.84
CA LEU A 6 12.18 3.08 -15.75
C LEU A 6 13.26 2.33 -14.99
N THR A 7 14.51 2.49 -15.42
CA THR A 7 15.69 1.95 -14.73
C THR A 7 16.75 3.03 -14.62
N LYS A 8 17.55 3.00 -13.55
CA LYS A 8 18.68 3.91 -13.39
C LYS A 8 19.72 3.56 -14.45
N ARG A 9 20.05 4.53 -15.30
CA ARG A 9 21.09 4.35 -16.33
C ARG A 9 22.45 4.33 -15.63
N TYR A 10 23.19 3.24 -15.78
CA TYR A 10 24.56 3.08 -15.23
C TYR A 10 25.67 3.57 -16.18
N SER A 11 25.31 4.22 -17.30
CA SER A 11 26.30 4.81 -18.21
C SER A 11 26.94 6.04 -17.57
N GLY A 12 28.28 6.14 -17.64
CA GLY A 12 29.06 7.23 -17.05
C GLY A 12 28.97 8.58 -17.78
N GLU A 13 28.39 8.63 -18.98
CA GLU A 13 28.22 9.86 -19.73
C GLU A 13 26.93 10.58 -19.34
N LYS A 14 27.05 11.62 -18.50
CA LYS A 14 25.96 12.58 -18.29
C LYS A 14 25.83 13.44 -19.56
N PRO A 15 24.64 13.53 -20.17
CA PRO A 15 24.45 14.41 -21.32
C PRO A 15 24.77 15.85 -20.94
N LYS A 16 25.44 16.59 -21.84
CA LYS A 16 25.69 18.03 -21.65
C LYS A 16 24.35 18.75 -21.59
N VAL A 17 24.03 19.21 -20.40
CA VAL A 17 22.79 19.93 -20.12
C VAL A 17 22.87 21.32 -20.71
N LYS A 18 21.88 21.71 -21.50
CA LYS A 18 21.69 23.09 -21.99
C LYS A 18 20.41 23.64 -21.39
N GLY A 19 20.43 24.91 -21.01
CA GLY A 19 19.25 25.63 -20.54
C GLY A 19 19.35 27.12 -20.90
N PRO A 20 18.22 27.84 -20.86
CA PRO A 20 18.21 29.28 -21.03
C PRO A 20 19.02 29.93 -19.88
N ILE A 21 19.80 30.96 -20.20
CA ILE A 21 20.59 31.73 -19.21
C ILE A 21 19.93 33.09 -18.94
N PHE A 22 18.95 33.46 -19.76
CA PHE A 22 18.25 34.73 -19.71
C PHE A 22 16.76 34.52 -20.01
N ARG A 23 15.91 35.33 -19.37
CA ARG A 23 14.48 35.38 -19.62
C ARG A 23 14.01 36.83 -19.65
N ASP A 24 13.09 37.13 -20.57
CA ASP A 24 12.44 38.44 -20.63
C ASP A 24 11.51 38.64 -19.41
N SER A 25 11.41 39.89 -18.95
CA SER A 25 10.53 40.26 -17.85
C SER A 25 9.07 40.07 -18.27
N LEU A 26 8.26 39.48 -17.39
CA LEU A 26 6.82 39.37 -17.63
C LEU A 26 6.18 40.78 -17.58
N PRO A 27 5.23 41.08 -18.50
CA PRO A 27 4.56 42.37 -18.51
C PRO A 27 3.65 42.49 -17.28
N VAL A 28 4.05 43.31 -16.31
CA VAL A 28 3.24 43.62 -15.11
C VAL A 28 3.18 45.14 -14.93
N GLY A 29 1.99 45.65 -14.61
CA GLY A 29 1.72 47.07 -14.46
C GLY A 29 1.06 47.41 -13.13
N GLY A 30 1.00 48.71 -12.82
CA GLY A 30 0.24 49.22 -11.68
C GLY A 30 0.80 48.80 -10.30
N PRO A 31 -0.06 48.58 -9.30
CA PRO A 31 0.34 48.25 -7.92
C PRO A 31 1.17 46.97 -7.78
N GLU A 32 0.92 45.97 -8.65
CA GLU A 32 1.62 44.68 -8.63
C GLU A 32 3.09 44.83 -8.99
N LYS A 33 3.41 45.71 -9.95
CA LYS A 33 4.79 46.01 -10.32
C LYS A 33 5.55 46.66 -9.16
N ILE A 34 4.94 47.63 -8.49
CA ILE A 34 5.54 48.33 -7.35
C ILE A 34 5.80 47.34 -6.19
N ALA A 35 4.83 46.47 -5.91
CA ALA A 35 4.99 45.43 -4.89
C ALA A 35 6.11 44.43 -5.25
N ALA A 36 6.19 44.01 -6.51
CA ALA A 36 7.26 43.13 -6.98
C ALA A 36 8.65 43.78 -6.90
N GLU A 37 8.79 45.05 -7.31
CA GLU A 37 10.03 45.81 -7.20
C GLU A 37 10.45 46.05 -5.74
N ALA A 38 9.50 46.32 -4.85
CA ALA A 38 9.75 46.46 -3.42
C ALA A 38 10.27 45.16 -2.78
N LEU A 39 9.78 44.01 -3.23
CA LEU A 39 10.26 42.70 -2.78
C LEU A 39 11.67 42.37 -3.32
N LEU A 40 12.03 42.86 -4.49
CA LEU A 40 13.33 42.56 -5.13
C LEU A 40 14.52 43.23 -4.46
N ALA A 41 14.36 44.44 -3.94
CA ALA A 41 15.44 45.17 -3.29
C ALA A 41 16.12 44.39 -2.14
N PRO A 42 15.39 43.86 -1.14
CA PRO A 42 16.00 43.06 -0.07
C PRO A 42 16.53 41.72 -0.57
N ILE A 43 15.88 41.08 -1.55
CA ILE A 43 16.36 39.81 -2.14
C ILE A 43 17.76 40.01 -2.75
N ARG A 44 17.95 41.08 -3.54
CA ARG A 44 19.25 41.41 -4.14
C ARG A 44 20.33 41.73 -3.10
N GLN A 45 19.98 42.30 -1.95
CA GLN A 45 20.95 42.61 -0.89
C GLN A 45 21.44 41.35 -0.15
N HIS A 46 20.62 40.30 -0.07
CA HIS A 46 20.92 39.08 0.68
C HIS A 46 21.35 37.90 -0.21
N SER A 47 21.55 38.14 -1.51
CA SER A 47 21.88 37.09 -2.49
C SER A 47 23.19 37.40 -3.21
N ALA A 48 24.03 36.38 -3.39
CA ALA A 48 25.33 36.50 -4.04
C ALA A 48 25.37 35.82 -5.43
N ASP A 49 24.46 34.88 -5.68
CA ASP A 49 24.38 34.09 -6.90
C ASP A 49 22.92 33.72 -7.23
N VAL A 50 22.71 33.04 -8.37
CA VAL A 50 21.37 32.65 -8.84
C VAL A 50 20.66 31.72 -7.84
N GLU A 51 21.41 30.83 -7.19
CA GLU A 51 20.86 29.87 -6.23
C GLU A 51 20.32 30.59 -4.99
N THR A 52 21.17 31.40 -4.34
CA THR A 52 20.76 32.19 -3.17
C THR A 52 19.64 33.17 -3.52
N PHE A 53 19.67 33.76 -4.72
CA PHE A 53 18.61 34.65 -5.19
C PHE A 53 17.24 33.96 -5.28
N ILE A 54 17.20 32.76 -5.85
CA ILE A 54 15.94 32.00 -5.96
C ILE A 54 15.46 31.54 -4.58
N THR A 55 16.34 31.02 -3.74
CA THR A 55 15.97 30.59 -2.38
C THR A 55 15.43 31.75 -1.54
N GLU A 56 16.07 32.92 -1.58
CA GLU A 56 15.58 34.11 -0.87
C GLU A 56 14.28 34.65 -1.46
N ALA A 57 14.09 34.61 -2.78
CA ALA A 57 12.82 34.95 -3.40
C ALA A 57 11.69 34.04 -2.91
N ILE A 58 11.91 32.72 -2.89
CA ILE A 58 10.91 31.75 -2.41
C ILE A 58 10.59 31.97 -0.93
N LYS A 59 11.61 32.16 -0.08
CA LYS A 59 11.39 32.45 1.35
C LYS A 59 10.57 33.72 1.55
N ARG A 60 10.83 34.76 0.77
CA ARG A 60 10.10 36.02 0.87
C ARG A 60 8.65 35.86 0.41
N VAL A 61 8.41 35.16 -0.69
CA VAL A 61 7.06 34.84 -1.19
C VAL A 61 6.27 33.98 -0.19
N ASN A 62 6.94 33.13 0.59
CA ASN A 62 6.32 32.35 1.65
C ASN A 62 6.06 33.13 2.95
N ASN A 63 6.59 34.35 3.10
CA ASN A 63 6.33 35.20 4.26
C ASN A 63 4.99 35.92 4.14
N LEU A 64 3.92 35.27 4.58
CA LEU A 64 2.54 35.79 4.54
C LEU A 64 2.30 37.03 5.41
N ASN A 65 3.29 37.46 6.21
CA ASN A 65 3.19 38.69 7.00
C ASN A 65 3.54 39.94 6.20
N ASP A 66 4.20 39.82 5.04
CA ASP A 66 4.59 40.93 4.18
C ASP A 66 3.38 41.42 3.36
N ASP A 67 3.07 42.71 3.44
CA ASP A 67 1.89 43.29 2.78
C ASP A 67 2.02 43.29 1.25
N ASN A 68 3.24 43.36 0.70
CA ASN A 68 3.46 43.23 -0.74
C ASN A 68 3.16 41.80 -1.22
N VAL A 69 3.50 40.80 -0.41
CA VAL A 69 3.20 39.40 -0.70
C VAL A 69 1.69 39.16 -0.64
N LYS A 70 1.00 39.69 0.37
CA LYS A 70 -0.47 39.58 0.47
C LYS A 70 -1.18 40.19 -0.75
N LEU A 71 -0.71 41.35 -1.22
CA LEU A 71 -1.24 41.99 -2.43
C LEU A 71 -1.09 41.05 -3.64
N LEU A 72 0.10 40.49 -3.85
CA LEU A 72 0.38 39.60 -4.98
C LEU A 72 -0.34 38.24 -4.86
N MET A 73 -0.54 37.73 -3.65
CA MET A 73 -1.28 36.47 -3.41
C MET A 73 -2.78 36.63 -3.69
N ALA A 74 -3.36 37.82 -3.52
CA ALA A 74 -4.78 38.09 -3.72
C ALA A 74 -5.72 37.08 -3.00
N GLY A 75 -5.27 36.54 -1.85
CA GLY A 75 -5.99 35.54 -1.06
C GLY A 75 -5.75 34.07 -1.45
N ASP A 76 -5.04 33.79 -2.56
CA ASP A 76 -4.66 32.43 -2.96
C ASP A 76 -3.25 32.08 -2.43
N THR A 77 -3.19 31.14 -1.49
CA THR A 77 -1.94 30.67 -0.85
C THR A 77 -1.46 29.33 -1.41
N SER A 78 -2.01 28.88 -2.54
CA SER A 78 -1.62 27.63 -3.18
C SER A 78 -0.16 27.65 -3.66
N ALA A 79 0.46 26.47 -3.73
CA ALA A 79 1.81 26.31 -4.28
C ALA A 79 1.91 26.82 -5.72
N ALA A 80 0.84 26.69 -6.51
CA ALA A 80 0.77 27.21 -7.87
C ALA A 80 0.86 28.74 -7.90
N ARG A 81 0.14 29.44 -7.01
CA ARG A 81 0.20 30.90 -6.91
C ARG A 81 1.57 31.38 -6.43
N LYS A 82 2.14 30.72 -5.41
CA LYS A 82 3.51 30.99 -4.93
C LYS A 82 4.55 30.85 -6.03
N ALA A 83 4.47 29.77 -6.82
CA ALA A 83 5.33 29.53 -7.96
C ALA A 83 5.19 30.64 -9.02
N GLN A 84 3.97 31.09 -9.30
CA GLN A 84 3.69 32.17 -10.26
C GLN A 84 4.25 33.53 -9.81
N ILE A 85 4.14 33.87 -8.52
CA ILE A 85 4.73 35.09 -7.96
C ILE A 85 6.25 35.01 -7.96
N THR A 86 6.80 33.85 -7.62
CA THR A 86 8.25 33.62 -7.68
C THR A 86 8.77 33.78 -9.11
N GLU A 87 8.08 33.17 -10.08
CA GLU A 87 8.38 33.32 -11.52
C GLU A 87 8.35 34.79 -11.95
N LEU A 88 7.37 35.57 -11.48
CA LEU A 88 7.31 37.00 -11.72
C LEU A 88 8.55 37.75 -11.18
N LEU A 89 8.90 37.56 -9.91
CA LEU A 89 10.07 38.21 -9.30
C LEU A 89 11.36 37.86 -10.05
N LEU A 90 11.54 36.57 -10.39
CA LEU A 90 12.71 36.09 -11.13
C LEU A 90 12.76 36.67 -12.55
N SER A 91 11.62 36.83 -13.22
CA SER A 91 11.55 37.42 -14.57
C SER A 91 12.02 38.87 -14.59
N ILE A 92 11.72 39.66 -13.56
CA ILE A 92 12.19 41.06 -13.43
C ILE A 92 13.71 41.11 -13.20
N ALA A 93 14.26 40.08 -12.55
CA ALA A 93 15.69 39.92 -12.38
C ALA A 93 16.39 39.23 -13.57
N HIS A 94 15.65 38.96 -14.66
CA HIS A 94 16.13 38.22 -15.83
C HIS A 94 16.67 36.81 -15.54
N VAL A 95 16.26 36.22 -14.41
CA VAL A 95 16.64 34.87 -14.03
C VAL A 95 15.67 33.88 -14.70
N PRO A 96 16.16 32.96 -15.54
CA PRO A 96 15.31 31.96 -16.17
C PRO A 96 14.79 30.98 -15.13
N MET A 97 13.51 30.68 -15.19
CA MET A 97 12.85 29.73 -14.31
C MET A 97 11.79 28.97 -15.10
N GLU A 98 11.64 27.69 -14.82
CA GLU A 98 10.62 26.83 -15.40
C GLU A 98 9.93 26.02 -14.29
N LYS A 99 8.65 25.76 -14.48
CA LYS A 99 7.91 24.81 -13.64
C LYS A 99 8.34 23.39 -14.01
N ALA A 100 8.64 22.60 -13.00
CA ALA A 100 8.99 21.20 -13.10
C ALA A 100 7.99 20.40 -12.28
N HIS A 101 7.56 19.26 -12.80
CA HIS A 101 6.60 18.42 -12.09
C HIS A 101 7.25 17.07 -11.79
N THR A 102 7.23 16.70 -10.52
CA THR A 102 7.95 15.54 -10.03
C THR A 102 7.02 14.50 -9.42
N ILE A 103 7.44 13.25 -9.46
CA ILE A 103 6.71 12.13 -8.87
C ILE A 103 7.58 11.53 -7.77
N ARG A 104 6.98 11.22 -6.63
CA ARG A 104 7.67 10.53 -5.54
C ARG A 104 7.91 9.09 -5.90
N LEU A 105 9.12 8.59 -5.71
CA LEU A 105 9.50 7.19 -5.86
C LEU A 105 9.05 6.35 -4.65
N GLN A 106 7.79 6.52 -4.24
CA GLN A 106 7.15 5.79 -3.14
C GLN A 106 6.17 4.77 -3.72
N ALA A 107 6.32 3.53 -3.27
CA ALA A 107 5.50 2.42 -3.75
C ALA A 107 4.08 2.45 -3.13
N GLU A 108 3.13 1.83 -3.82
CA GLU A 108 1.82 1.42 -3.29
C GLU A 108 0.82 2.54 -2.94
N GLN A 109 1.20 3.81 -3.04
CA GLN A 109 0.29 4.93 -2.81
C GLN A 109 -0.03 5.67 -4.12
N PRO A 110 -1.32 5.80 -4.47
CA PRO A 110 -1.74 6.67 -5.55
C PRO A 110 -1.34 8.12 -5.23
N GLN A 111 -0.68 8.79 -6.17
CA GLN A 111 -0.14 10.13 -5.96
C GLN A 111 -0.38 11.03 -7.17
N THR A 112 -0.35 12.33 -6.93
CA THR A 112 -0.36 13.37 -7.96
C THR A 112 1.03 14.00 -8.07
N PRO A 113 1.43 14.47 -9.25
CA PRO A 113 2.72 15.14 -9.41
C PRO A 113 2.83 16.38 -8.53
N GLU A 114 4.01 16.59 -7.96
CA GLU A 114 4.35 17.77 -7.16
C GLU A 114 4.93 18.87 -8.04
N LEU A 115 4.56 20.11 -7.75
CA LEU A 115 5.13 21.28 -8.39
C LEU A 115 6.49 21.62 -7.77
N TRP A 116 7.49 21.73 -8.63
CA TRP A 116 8.84 22.17 -8.34
C TRP A 116 9.23 23.30 -9.29
N LEU A 117 10.24 24.08 -8.91
CA LEU A 117 10.80 25.12 -9.75
C LEU A 117 12.20 24.68 -10.17
N ARG A 118 12.59 24.93 -11.42
CA ARG A 118 13.96 24.71 -11.88
C ARG A 118 14.54 25.93 -12.57
N SER A 119 15.84 26.15 -12.43
CA SER A 119 16.58 27.22 -13.09
C SER A 119 17.94 26.71 -13.54
N PHE A 120 18.47 27.28 -14.63
CA PHE A 120 19.77 26.90 -15.17
C PHE A 120 20.81 27.95 -14.81
N ASN A 121 21.82 27.59 -14.01
CA ASN A 121 22.86 28.49 -13.53
C ASN A 121 24.04 28.66 -14.52
N GLY A 122 23.92 28.12 -15.74
CA GLY A 122 24.99 28.08 -16.74
C GLY A 122 25.86 26.82 -16.69
N LYS A 123 25.84 26.06 -15.58
CA LYS A 123 26.57 24.79 -15.43
C LYS A 123 25.63 23.60 -15.31
N GLU A 124 24.59 23.72 -14.49
CA GLU A 124 23.63 22.66 -14.19
C GLU A 124 22.21 23.19 -13.91
N TRP A 125 21.24 22.29 -13.90
CA TRP A 125 19.87 22.61 -13.46
C TRP A 125 19.81 22.54 -11.93
N LEU A 126 19.41 23.65 -11.33
CA LEU A 126 19.07 23.75 -9.93
C LEU A 126 17.55 23.55 -9.79
N TYR A 127 17.14 22.85 -8.74
CA TYR A 127 15.75 22.57 -8.43
C TYR A 127 15.40 23.15 -7.07
N PHE A 128 14.20 23.67 -6.92
CA PHE A 128 13.74 24.34 -5.71
C PHE A 128 12.31 23.94 -5.38
N ASN A 129 12.07 23.69 -4.09
CA ASN A 129 10.72 23.49 -3.58
C ASN A 129 10.03 24.86 -3.40
N PRO A 130 8.85 25.10 -4.01
CA PRO A 130 8.16 26.39 -3.93
C PRO A 130 7.65 26.74 -2.52
N ASP A 131 7.47 25.76 -1.63
CA ASP A 131 6.96 26.00 -0.28
C ASP A 131 8.07 26.20 0.77
N THR A 132 9.20 25.50 0.62
CA THR A 132 10.31 25.57 1.60
C THR A 132 11.49 26.42 1.12
N GLY A 133 11.68 26.57 -0.20
CA GLY A 133 12.86 27.21 -0.78
C GLY A 133 14.13 26.36 -0.73
N GLU A 134 14.04 25.10 -0.28
CA GLU A 134 15.16 24.16 -0.27
C GLU A 134 15.65 23.91 -1.69
N ALA A 135 16.97 24.04 -1.88
CA ALA A 135 17.66 23.77 -3.13
C ALA A 135 18.07 22.30 -3.23
N GLY A 136 18.01 21.77 -4.45
CA GLY A 136 18.32 20.38 -4.76
C GLY A 136 17.07 19.50 -4.85
N LEU A 137 17.06 18.62 -5.85
CA LEU A 137 15.99 17.63 -5.99
C LEU A 137 16.32 16.41 -5.11
N PRO A 138 15.43 16.01 -4.17
CA PRO A 138 15.63 14.80 -3.38
C PRO A 138 15.81 13.54 -4.25
N GLU A 139 16.59 12.56 -3.77
CA GLU A 139 16.85 11.33 -4.52
C GLU A 139 15.59 10.47 -4.76
N ASP A 140 14.55 10.67 -3.96
CA ASP A 140 13.25 9.99 -4.06
C ASP A 140 12.27 10.71 -5.01
N ARG A 141 12.76 11.61 -5.87
CA ARG A 141 11.94 12.34 -6.85
C ARG A 141 12.38 12.04 -8.28
N LEU A 142 11.38 11.80 -9.12
CA LEU A 142 11.55 11.66 -10.57
C LEU A 142 10.92 12.86 -11.27
N LEU A 143 11.69 13.55 -12.12
CA LEU A 143 11.15 14.57 -13.01
C LEU A 143 10.27 13.91 -14.09
N TRP A 144 8.97 14.25 -14.14
CA TRP A 144 8.03 13.69 -15.10
C TRP A 144 7.85 14.59 -16.34
N TRP A 145 7.54 15.87 -16.14
CA TRP A 145 7.46 16.86 -17.22
C TRP A 145 7.81 18.26 -16.74
N THR A 146 7.99 19.18 -17.68
CA THR A 146 8.44 20.55 -17.45
C THR A 146 7.62 21.51 -18.30
N GLY A 147 7.41 22.72 -17.79
CA GLY A 147 6.61 23.77 -18.44
C GLY A 147 5.24 23.97 -17.81
N ASP A 148 4.46 24.84 -18.44
CA ASP A 148 3.12 25.26 -17.98
C ASP A 148 1.98 24.42 -18.57
N GLU A 149 2.31 23.44 -19.41
CA GLU A 149 1.31 22.59 -20.04
C GLU A 149 0.67 21.65 -19.01
N ASN A 150 -0.66 21.53 -19.10
CA ASN A 150 -1.41 20.54 -18.34
C ASN A 150 -1.01 19.14 -18.78
N LEU A 151 -0.91 18.23 -17.82
CA LEU A 151 -0.57 16.83 -18.08
C LEU A 151 -1.54 16.15 -19.06
N VAL A 152 -2.82 16.54 -19.04
CA VAL A 152 -3.86 16.03 -19.94
C VAL A 152 -4.77 17.17 -20.37
N ASN A 153 -4.98 17.28 -21.68
CA ASN A 153 -6.04 18.10 -22.26
C ASN A 153 -7.21 17.19 -22.62
N ALA A 154 -8.42 17.51 -22.17
CA ALA A 154 -9.63 16.79 -22.54
C ALA A 154 -10.67 17.74 -23.12
N GLU A 155 -11.15 17.42 -24.31
CA GLU A 155 -12.25 18.11 -24.96
C GLU A 155 -13.59 17.47 -24.56
N GLY A 156 -14.58 18.29 -24.18
CA GLY A 156 -15.92 17.82 -23.79
C GLY A 156 -16.03 17.17 -22.40
N GLY A 157 -14.90 16.90 -21.72
CA GLY A 157 -14.85 16.41 -20.34
C GLY A 157 -14.66 17.54 -19.30
N LYS A 158 -15.16 17.33 -18.07
CA LYS A 158 -14.89 18.22 -16.93
C LYS A 158 -14.14 17.44 -15.84
N LYS A 159 -13.08 18.04 -15.28
CA LYS A 159 -12.26 17.51 -14.16
C LYS A 159 -11.59 16.15 -14.46
N VAL A 160 -10.65 16.13 -15.40
CA VAL A 160 -9.78 14.95 -15.58
C VAL A 160 -8.90 14.77 -14.35
N GLN A 161 -8.95 13.58 -13.74
CA GLN A 161 -8.05 13.20 -12.66
C GLN A 161 -7.05 12.18 -13.18
N VAL A 162 -5.76 12.46 -12.99
CA VAL A 162 -4.67 11.55 -13.32
C VAL A 162 -3.97 11.18 -12.04
N THR A 163 -3.85 9.87 -11.80
CA THR A 163 -3.21 9.34 -10.61
C THR A 163 -2.05 8.45 -11.03
N PHE A 164 -0.91 8.64 -10.39
CA PHE A 164 0.28 7.84 -10.59
C PHE A 164 0.37 6.79 -9.48
N SER A 165 0.80 5.59 -9.84
CA SER A 165 1.11 4.54 -8.87
C SER A 165 2.43 3.92 -9.28
N LEU A 166 3.34 3.85 -8.32
CA LEU A 166 4.68 3.35 -8.52
C LEU A 166 4.83 2.06 -7.75
N ASN A 167 5.66 1.17 -8.28
CA ASN A 167 6.10 -0.02 -7.58
C ASN A 167 7.57 -0.23 -7.92
N ASN A 168 8.37 -0.60 -6.93
CA ASN A 168 9.74 -1.01 -7.16
C ASN A 168 9.75 -2.52 -7.40
N SER A 169 10.32 -2.97 -8.51
CA SER A 169 10.49 -4.41 -8.75
C SER A 169 11.93 -4.71 -9.09
N GLU A 170 12.54 -5.62 -8.34
CA GLU A 170 13.83 -6.17 -8.70
C GLU A 170 13.69 -7.03 -9.94
N MET A 171 14.33 -6.59 -11.02
CA MET A 171 14.34 -7.28 -12.29
C MET A 171 15.73 -7.83 -12.55
N ASN A 172 15.82 -9.14 -12.80
CA ASN A 172 17.06 -9.80 -13.16
C ASN A 172 17.70 -9.09 -14.38
N ALA A 173 19.01 -8.86 -14.35
CA ALA A 173 19.77 -8.20 -15.42
C ALA A 173 19.54 -8.85 -16.79
N MET A 174 19.35 -10.18 -16.84
CA MET A 174 19.03 -10.91 -18.07
C MET A 174 17.66 -10.53 -18.65
N ARG A 175 16.69 -10.15 -17.80
CA ARG A 175 15.35 -9.69 -18.21
C ARG A 175 15.37 -8.22 -18.66
N LEU A 176 16.21 -7.39 -18.06
CA LEU A 176 16.49 -6.02 -18.54
C LEU A 176 17.16 -6.02 -19.93
N ALA A 177 18.12 -6.92 -20.16
CA ALA A 177 18.75 -7.09 -21.47
C ALA A 177 17.73 -7.50 -22.54
N LYS A 178 16.87 -8.49 -22.26
CA LYS A 178 15.79 -8.91 -23.17
C LYS A 178 14.75 -7.84 -23.48
N LEU A 179 14.51 -6.89 -22.57
CA LEU A 179 13.62 -5.74 -22.83
C LEU A 179 14.29 -4.66 -23.69
N THR A 180 15.62 -4.64 -23.74
CA THR A 180 16.40 -3.71 -24.57
C THR A 180 16.53 -4.25 -26.00
N ASP A 181 16.54 -5.57 -26.17
CA ASP A 181 16.42 -6.21 -27.48
C ASP A 181 14.97 -6.19 -27.97
N ALA A 182 14.67 -5.28 -28.89
CA ALA A 182 13.36 -5.10 -29.52
C ALA A 182 12.85 -6.32 -30.34
N SER A 183 13.60 -7.43 -30.38
CA SER A 183 13.38 -8.57 -31.26
C SER A 183 13.13 -9.91 -30.56
N THR A 184 12.96 -9.94 -29.22
CA THR A 184 12.66 -11.21 -28.50
C THR A 184 11.21 -11.24 -28.03
N ASP A 185 10.41 -12.16 -28.60
CA ASP A 185 9.00 -12.48 -28.35
C ASP A 185 8.31 -11.71 -27.21
N SER A 186 7.63 -10.62 -27.58
CA SER A 186 6.71 -9.85 -26.75
C SER A 186 5.56 -10.69 -26.16
N ASP A 187 5.24 -11.83 -26.77
CA ASP A 187 4.05 -12.61 -26.44
C ASP A 187 4.14 -13.31 -25.07
N PHE A 188 5.34 -13.76 -24.65
CA PHE A 188 5.49 -14.37 -23.31
C PHE A 188 5.43 -13.32 -22.18
N LEU A 189 5.81 -12.07 -22.46
CA LEU A 189 5.68 -10.96 -21.50
C LEU A 189 4.24 -10.44 -21.41
N ALA A 190 3.49 -10.46 -22.52
CA ALA A 190 2.08 -10.08 -22.56
C ALA A 190 1.18 -11.02 -21.73
N TYR A 191 1.51 -12.32 -21.66
CA TYR A 191 0.79 -13.31 -20.86
C TYR A 191 1.37 -13.54 -19.44
N SER A 192 2.19 -12.62 -18.93
CA SER A 192 2.69 -12.69 -17.56
C SER A 192 1.77 -11.95 -16.58
N LEU A 193 1.63 -12.43 -15.33
CA LEU A 193 0.89 -11.72 -14.27
C LEU A 193 1.45 -10.31 -14.02
N TYR A 194 2.71 -10.08 -14.36
CA TYR A 194 3.36 -8.78 -14.33
C TYR A 194 2.87 -7.80 -15.39
N GLY A 195 2.12 -8.24 -16.40
CA GLY A 195 1.49 -7.38 -17.41
C GLY A 195 0.28 -6.60 -16.89
N LEU A 196 -0.32 -7.06 -15.78
CA LEU A 196 -1.53 -6.46 -15.20
C LEU A 196 -1.25 -5.07 -14.57
N PRO A 197 -2.26 -4.20 -14.41
CA PRO A 197 -2.13 -2.98 -13.63
C PRO A 197 -1.60 -3.26 -12.22
N LEU A 198 -0.80 -2.37 -11.65
CA LEU A 198 -0.14 -2.58 -10.35
C LEU A 198 -1.13 -2.90 -9.22
N GLN A 199 -2.30 -2.25 -9.20
CA GLN A 199 -3.36 -2.53 -8.24
C GLN A 199 -3.88 -3.96 -8.38
N THR A 200 -4.05 -4.44 -9.61
CA THR A 200 -4.48 -5.81 -9.90
C THR A 200 -3.38 -6.82 -9.54
N GLN A 201 -2.11 -6.48 -9.74
CA GLN A 201 -0.98 -7.35 -9.35
C GLN A 201 -0.97 -7.61 -7.85
N GLN A 202 -1.18 -6.57 -7.02
CA GLN A 202 -1.24 -6.73 -5.57
C GLN A 202 -2.30 -7.76 -5.17
N THR A 203 -3.52 -7.68 -5.73
CA THR A 203 -4.59 -8.65 -5.45
C THR A 203 -4.23 -10.07 -5.88
N PHE A 204 -3.60 -10.24 -7.05
CA PHE A 204 -3.15 -11.55 -7.53
C PHE A 204 -2.01 -12.13 -6.69
N MET A 205 -1.09 -11.31 -6.19
CA MET A 205 -0.06 -11.74 -5.24
C MET A 205 -0.69 -12.36 -3.98
N ILE A 206 -1.83 -11.83 -3.50
CA ILE A 206 -2.59 -12.43 -2.40
C ILE A 206 -3.18 -13.78 -2.82
N MET A 207 -3.91 -13.79 -3.94
CA MET A 207 -4.65 -14.98 -4.39
C MET A 207 -3.74 -16.18 -4.66
N VAL A 208 -2.59 -15.93 -5.27
CA VAL A 208 -1.58 -16.97 -5.60
C VAL A 208 -0.97 -17.59 -4.34
N MET A 209 -0.98 -16.89 -3.20
CA MET A 209 -0.50 -17.43 -1.92
C MET A 209 -1.52 -18.30 -1.18
N ILE A 210 -2.81 -18.22 -1.53
CA ILE A 210 -3.88 -18.99 -0.86
C ILE A 210 -3.62 -20.51 -0.90
N PRO A 211 -3.25 -21.13 -2.04
CA PRO A 211 -2.92 -22.55 -2.08
C PRO A 211 -1.77 -22.96 -1.15
N ILE A 212 -0.82 -22.07 -0.89
CA ILE A 212 0.26 -22.33 0.08
C ILE A 212 -0.31 -22.39 1.50
N GLY A 213 -1.19 -21.44 1.87
CA GLY A 213 -1.88 -21.47 3.16
C GLY A 213 -2.68 -22.76 3.35
N VAL A 214 -3.38 -23.22 2.30
CA VAL A 214 -4.10 -24.50 2.29
C VAL A 214 -3.14 -25.68 2.52
N LEU A 215 -2.00 -25.70 1.83
CA LEU A 215 -0.99 -26.75 2.00
C LEU A 215 -0.47 -26.82 3.43
N VAL A 216 -0.15 -25.67 4.03
CA VAL A 216 0.29 -25.57 5.43
C VAL A 216 -0.75 -26.21 6.35
N ILE A 217 -2.02 -25.87 6.18
CA ILE A 217 -3.10 -26.41 7.02
C ILE A 217 -3.30 -27.91 6.77
N LEU A 218 -3.15 -28.39 5.54
CA LEU A 218 -3.16 -29.83 5.25
C LEU A 218 -2.02 -30.56 5.97
N ILE A 219 -0.81 -29.99 6.02
CA ILE A 219 0.32 -30.56 6.76
C ILE A 219 0.02 -30.58 8.27
N LEU A 220 -0.43 -29.47 8.84
CA LEU A 220 -0.77 -29.38 10.26
C LEU A 220 -1.86 -30.39 10.65
N ARG A 221 -2.86 -30.58 9.78
CA ARG A 221 -3.98 -31.49 10.06
C ARG A 221 -3.63 -32.96 9.82
N ASN A 222 -2.97 -33.28 8.71
CA ASN A 222 -2.74 -34.66 8.29
C ASN A 222 -1.47 -35.25 8.91
N LEU A 223 -0.37 -34.49 8.99
CA LEU A 223 0.89 -34.98 9.54
C LEU A 223 0.97 -34.74 11.05
N ILE A 224 0.66 -33.53 11.52
CA ILE A 224 0.77 -33.22 12.96
C ILE A 224 -0.45 -33.75 13.73
N GLY A 225 -1.66 -33.64 13.16
CA GLY A 225 -2.90 -34.06 13.82
C GLY A 225 -3.59 -32.95 14.60
N LEU A 226 -3.32 -31.68 14.25
CA LEU A 226 -3.95 -30.53 14.89
C LEU A 226 -5.47 -30.52 14.62
N GLN A 227 -6.26 -30.33 15.68
CA GLN A 227 -7.72 -30.23 15.58
C GLN A 227 -8.13 -28.79 15.25
N THR A 228 -8.75 -28.59 14.09
CA THR A 228 -9.21 -27.28 13.60
C THR A 228 -10.67 -27.32 13.17
N LEU A 229 -11.30 -26.15 12.99
CA LEU A 229 -12.64 -26.00 12.42
C LEU A 229 -12.61 -26.30 10.91
N GLY A 230 -12.41 -27.57 10.56
CA GLY A 230 -12.21 -27.97 9.16
C GLY A 230 -10.89 -27.45 8.58
N THR A 231 -10.73 -27.59 7.26
CA THR A 231 -9.50 -27.20 6.53
C THR A 231 -9.57 -25.80 5.96
N PHE A 232 -10.77 -25.35 5.57
CA PHE A 232 -10.94 -24.05 4.92
C PHE A 232 -11.05 -22.89 5.90
N THR A 233 -11.66 -23.09 7.08
CA THR A 233 -11.86 -21.99 8.05
C THR A 233 -10.55 -21.37 8.53
N PRO A 234 -9.48 -22.13 8.88
CA PRO A 234 -8.22 -21.49 9.24
C PRO A 234 -7.59 -20.69 8.08
N VAL A 235 -7.75 -21.11 6.81
CA VAL A 235 -7.30 -20.34 5.63
C VAL A 235 -8.04 -19.02 5.53
N LEU A 236 -9.37 -19.06 5.69
CA LEU A 236 -10.21 -17.87 5.62
C LEU A 236 -9.86 -16.87 6.74
N ILE A 237 -9.64 -17.38 7.96
CA ILE A 237 -9.19 -16.55 9.09
C ILE A 237 -7.81 -15.94 8.80
N ALA A 238 -6.87 -16.72 8.22
CA ALA A 238 -5.56 -16.20 7.84
C ALA A 238 -5.66 -15.07 6.80
N LEU A 239 -6.61 -15.16 5.87
CA LEU A 239 -6.90 -14.11 4.90
C LEU A 239 -7.52 -12.88 5.58
N ALA A 240 -8.40 -13.06 6.57
CA ALA A 240 -8.91 -11.97 7.38
C ALA A 240 -7.82 -11.25 8.20
N PHE A 241 -6.82 -11.98 8.70
CA PHE A 241 -5.64 -11.40 9.37
C PHE A 241 -4.75 -10.59 8.44
N ARG A 242 -4.82 -10.80 7.12
CA ARG A 242 -4.11 -9.96 6.15
C ARG A 242 -4.69 -8.55 6.09
N GLU A 243 -6.01 -8.43 6.12
CA GLU A 243 -6.70 -7.13 6.11
C GLU A 243 -6.61 -6.42 7.48
N THR A 244 -6.66 -7.17 8.58
CA THR A 244 -6.72 -6.63 9.94
C THR A 244 -5.37 -6.59 10.66
N GLN A 245 -4.30 -7.07 10.02
CA GLN A 245 -3.00 -7.39 10.63
C GLN A 245 -3.10 -8.52 11.69
N LEU A 246 -2.02 -9.29 11.84
CA LEU A 246 -2.04 -10.47 12.73
C LEU A 246 -2.38 -10.12 14.19
N GLY A 247 -1.76 -9.09 14.76
CA GLY A 247 -1.94 -8.74 16.16
C GLY A 247 -3.37 -8.29 16.49
N PHE A 248 -3.85 -7.26 15.79
CA PHE A 248 -5.23 -6.78 15.94
C PHE A 248 -6.25 -7.85 15.53
N GLY A 249 -5.97 -8.60 14.47
CA GLY A 249 -6.79 -9.70 14.00
C GLY A 249 -7.01 -10.77 15.07
N ILE A 250 -5.96 -11.21 15.78
CA ILE A 250 -6.07 -12.19 16.87
C ILE A 250 -6.94 -11.66 18.02
N VAL A 251 -6.71 -10.40 18.43
CA VAL A 251 -7.49 -9.77 19.51
C VAL A 251 -8.96 -9.67 19.12
N LEU A 252 -9.23 -9.10 17.93
CA LEU A 252 -10.59 -8.92 17.42
C LEU A 252 -11.30 -10.26 17.25
N PHE A 253 -10.63 -11.25 16.66
CA PHE A 253 -11.16 -12.60 16.52
C PHE A 253 -11.52 -13.22 17.86
N THR A 254 -10.64 -13.12 18.86
CA THR A 254 -10.87 -13.70 20.19
C THR A 254 -12.05 -13.02 20.89
N VAL A 255 -12.09 -11.68 20.91
CA VAL A 255 -13.15 -10.90 21.56
C VAL A 255 -14.50 -11.14 20.88
N ILE A 256 -14.56 -11.03 19.56
CA ILE A 256 -15.81 -11.21 18.80
C ILE A 256 -16.29 -12.66 18.91
N THR A 257 -15.39 -13.64 18.82
CA THR A 257 -15.78 -15.05 18.94
C THR A 257 -16.29 -15.35 20.35
N ALA A 258 -15.64 -14.85 21.40
CA ALA A 258 -16.08 -15.05 22.78
C ALA A 258 -17.47 -14.43 23.03
N LEU A 259 -17.68 -13.17 22.61
CA LEU A 259 -18.97 -12.49 22.75
C LEU A 259 -20.06 -13.14 21.89
N GLY A 260 -19.72 -13.57 20.67
CA GLY A 260 -20.63 -14.27 19.77
C GLY A 260 -21.08 -15.64 20.31
N LEU A 261 -20.16 -16.41 20.89
CA LEU A 261 -20.49 -17.66 21.59
C LEU A 261 -21.36 -17.40 22.83
N SER A 262 -21.04 -16.36 23.61
CA SER A 262 -21.85 -15.97 24.77
C SER A 262 -23.28 -15.60 24.38
N LEU A 263 -23.45 -14.79 23.35
CA LEU A 263 -24.76 -14.43 22.82
C LEU A 263 -25.49 -15.68 22.33
N ARG A 264 -24.78 -16.58 21.63
CA ARG A 264 -25.41 -17.79 21.12
C ARG A 264 -25.91 -18.70 22.23
N SER A 265 -25.12 -18.90 23.28
CA SER A 265 -25.56 -19.64 24.47
C SER A 265 -26.81 -19.00 25.11
N TYR A 266 -26.90 -17.67 25.12
CA TYR A 266 -28.10 -16.96 25.59
C TYR A 266 -29.32 -17.21 24.68
N LEU A 267 -29.15 -17.09 23.36
CA LEU A 267 -30.24 -17.29 22.37
C LEU A 267 -30.75 -18.74 22.33
N GLU A 268 -29.93 -19.71 22.73
CA GLU A 268 -30.32 -21.11 22.79
C GLU A 268 -31.43 -21.37 23.82
N HIS A 269 -31.46 -20.60 24.92
CA HIS A 269 -32.53 -20.67 25.92
C HIS A 269 -33.89 -20.27 25.33
N LEU A 270 -33.91 -19.48 24.25
CA LEU A 270 -35.12 -19.01 23.57
C LEU A 270 -35.71 -20.04 22.58
N LYS A 271 -35.10 -21.24 22.46
CA LYS A 271 -35.56 -22.33 21.55
C LYS A 271 -35.85 -21.87 20.11
N LEU A 272 -35.04 -20.95 19.59
CA LEU A 272 -35.19 -20.40 18.25
C LEU A 272 -34.80 -21.41 17.17
N GLN A 273 -35.49 -21.37 16.03
CA GLN A 273 -35.16 -22.14 14.82
C GLN A 273 -33.76 -21.75 14.30
N MET A 274 -33.07 -22.69 13.63
CA MET A 274 -31.67 -22.53 13.19
C MET A 274 -31.45 -21.27 12.34
N LEU A 275 -32.38 -20.96 11.41
CA LEU A 275 -32.21 -19.86 10.46
C LEU A 275 -32.35 -18.45 11.11
N PRO A 276 -33.42 -18.13 11.88
CA PRO A 276 -33.49 -16.87 12.62
C PRO A 276 -32.30 -16.63 13.56
N ARG A 277 -31.75 -17.70 14.14
CA ARG A 277 -30.61 -17.63 15.05
C ARG A 277 -29.35 -17.09 14.37
N LEU A 278 -29.06 -17.53 13.13
CA LEU A 278 -27.89 -17.05 12.38
C LEU A 278 -27.97 -15.56 12.04
N SER A 279 -29.16 -15.09 11.68
CA SER A 279 -29.40 -13.67 11.38
C SER A 279 -29.15 -12.78 12.60
N VAL A 280 -29.55 -13.21 13.80
CA VAL A 280 -29.30 -12.45 15.05
C VAL A 280 -27.81 -12.40 15.36
N VAL A 281 -27.08 -13.52 15.23
CA VAL A 281 -25.63 -13.56 15.47
C VAL A 281 -24.89 -12.66 14.48
N LEU A 282 -25.22 -12.73 13.19
CA LEU A 282 -24.66 -11.85 12.16
C LEU A 282 -24.91 -10.37 12.49
N THR A 283 -26.16 -10.03 12.81
CA THR A 283 -26.55 -8.64 13.15
C THR A 283 -25.80 -8.14 14.38
N PHE A 284 -25.67 -8.98 15.40
CA PHE A 284 -24.89 -8.65 16.59
C PHE A 284 -23.41 -8.41 16.28
N VAL A 285 -22.79 -9.25 15.46
CA VAL A 285 -21.38 -9.06 15.06
C VAL A 285 -21.21 -7.76 14.27
N VAL A 286 -22.15 -7.41 13.38
CA VAL A 286 -22.16 -6.12 12.67
C VAL A 286 -22.18 -4.95 13.66
N VAL A 287 -23.12 -4.97 14.61
CA VAL A 287 -23.25 -3.92 15.64
C VAL A 287 -22.01 -3.83 16.52
N LEU A 288 -21.46 -4.97 16.93
CA LEU A 288 -20.26 -5.04 17.76
C LEU A 288 -19.03 -4.46 17.05
N ILE A 289 -18.83 -4.81 15.78
CA ILE A 289 -17.73 -4.28 14.99
C ILE A 289 -17.90 -2.76 14.77
N ALA A 290 -19.12 -2.30 14.49
CA ALA A 290 -19.41 -0.86 14.38
C ALA A 290 -19.09 -0.11 15.68
N ALA A 291 -19.48 -0.67 16.84
CA ALA A 291 -19.16 -0.12 18.15
C ALA A 291 -17.64 -0.06 18.38
N ILE A 292 -16.92 -1.17 18.16
CA ILE A 292 -15.46 -1.24 18.30
C ILE A 292 -14.77 -0.21 17.38
N SER A 293 -15.26 -0.04 16.15
CA SER A 293 -14.71 0.94 15.19
C SER A 293 -14.90 2.38 15.67
N LEU A 294 -16.09 2.72 16.19
CA LEU A 294 -16.38 4.04 16.74
C LEU A 294 -15.51 4.35 17.98
N PHE A 295 -15.33 3.36 18.87
CA PHE A 295 -14.45 3.50 20.03
C PHE A 295 -12.97 3.63 19.62
N SER A 296 -12.51 2.83 18.66
CA SER A 296 -11.14 2.88 18.12
C SER A 296 -10.83 4.24 17.50
N HIS A 297 -11.78 4.81 16.75
CA HIS A 297 -11.62 6.13 16.14
C HIS A 297 -11.43 7.22 17.20
N LYS A 298 -12.23 7.20 18.28
CA LYS A 298 -12.10 8.16 19.38
C LYS A 298 -10.80 8.04 20.17
N LEU A 299 -10.19 6.85 20.18
CA LEU A 299 -8.90 6.59 20.85
C LEU A 299 -7.68 6.91 19.97
N GLY A 300 -7.87 7.43 18.74
CA GLY A 300 -6.77 7.70 17.81
C GLY A 300 -6.12 6.44 17.24
N LEU A 301 -6.74 5.28 17.43
CA LEU A 301 -6.29 4.02 16.86
C LEU A 301 -6.85 3.90 15.43
N GLU A 302 -6.21 4.57 14.48
CA GLU A 302 -6.61 4.56 13.06
C GLU A 302 -6.52 3.17 12.41
N ARG A 303 -5.83 2.23 13.06
CA ARG A 303 -5.58 0.87 12.54
C ARG A 303 -6.74 -0.11 12.77
N GLY A 304 -7.76 0.28 13.55
CA GLY A 304 -8.98 -0.52 13.77
C GLY A 304 -10.13 -0.23 12.80
N LEU A 305 -9.92 0.67 11.83
CA LEU A 305 -11.00 1.22 10.98
C LEU A 305 -11.24 0.44 9.67
N SER A 306 -10.33 -0.43 9.25
CA SER A 306 -10.48 -1.23 8.02
C SER A 306 -11.35 -2.47 8.24
N VAL A 307 -12.62 -2.26 8.55
CA VAL A 307 -13.60 -3.36 8.63
C VAL A 307 -14.08 -3.69 7.23
N ALA A 308 -13.50 -4.73 6.63
CA ALA A 308 -14.02 -5.31 5.40
C ALA A 308 -15.20 -6.25 5.68
N LEU A 309 -16.15 -6.31 4.74
CA LEU A 309 -17.28 -7.26 4.79
C LEU A 309 -16.81 -8.72 4.86
N PHE A 310 -15.63 -9.01 4.32
CA PHE A 310 -15.10 -10.35 4.20
C PHE A 310 -14.71 -10.98 5.57
N PRO A 311 -13.85 -10.36 6.41
CA PRO A 311 -13.61 -10.80 7.78
C PRO A 311 -14.89 -11.00 8.61
N MET A 312 -15.89 -10.12 8.43
CA MET A 312 -17.16 -10.22 9.15
C MET A 312 -17.90 -11.52 8.86
N VAL A 313 -18.03 -11.91 7.58
CA VAL A 313 -18.68 -13.17 7.19
C VAL A 313 -17.91 -14.39 7.70
N ILE A 314 -16.58 -14.31 7.72
CA ILE A 314 -15.74 -15.40 8.25
C ILE A 314 -15.92 -15.57 9.75
N LEU A 315 -15.97 -14.46 10.50
CA LEU A 315 -16.18 -14.48 11.95
C LEU A 315 -17.53 -15.08 12.32
N THR A 316 -18.61 -14.70 11.62
CA THR A 316 -19.95 -15.22 11.90
C THR A 316 -20.08 -16.70 11.58
N MET A 317 -19.52 -17.14 10.45
CA MET A 317 -19.43 -18.56 10.10
C MET A 317 -18.58 -19.35 11.13
N THR A 318 -17.51 -18.74 11.65
CA THR A 318 -16.65 -19.36 12.66
C THR A 318 -17.37 -19.50 13.99
N ILE A 319 -18.08 -18.47 14.44
CA ILE A 319 -18.93 -18.50 15.65
C ILE A 319 -19.98 -19.60 15.52
N GLU A 320 -20.65 -19.70 14.38
CA GLU A 320 -21.65 -20.74 14.12
C GLU A 320 -21.05 -22.14 14.28
N ARG A 321 -19.97 -22.45 13.53
CA ARG A 321 -19.34 -23.77 13.58
C ARG A 321 -18.77 -24.11 14.94
N LEU A 322 -18.18 -23.12 15.61
CA LEU A 322 -17.58 -23.31 16.93
C LEU A 322 -18.65 -23.55 17.99
N SER A 323 -19.80 -22.85 17.92
CA SER A 323 -20.91 -23.08 18.85
C SER A 323 -21.55 -24.44 18.64
N ILE A 324 -21.77 -24.87 17.39
CA ILE A 324 -22.27 -26.23 17.13
C ILE A 324 -21.28 -27.26 17.70
N THR A 325 -19.97 -27.04 17.52
CA THR A 325 -18.95 -27.93 18.11
C THR A 325 -18.98 -27.90 19.64
N TRP A 326 -19.26 -26.74 20.25
CA TRP A 326 -19.41 -26.58 21.70
C TRP A 326 -20.63 -27.34 22.23
N GLU A 327 -21.75 -27.26 21.51
CA GLU A 327 -23.01 -27.95 21.80
C GLU A 327 -22.86 -29.47 21.61
N GLU A 328 -22.28 -29.93 20.51
CA GLU A 328 -22.16 -31.37 20.16
C GLU A 328 -21.06 -32.12 20.89
N ARG A 329 -19.90 -31.49 21.13
CA ARG A 329 -18.68 -32.15 21.63
C ARG A 329 -18.18 -31.58 22.95
N GLY A 330 -18.90 -30.60 23.52
CA GLY A 330 -18.58 -29.95 24.77
C GLY A 330 -17.55 -28.81 24.63
N GLY A 331 -17.57 -27.91 25.62
CA GLY A 331 -16.76 -26.68 25.60
C GLY A 331 -15.25 -26.90 25.62
N SER A 332 -14.76 -27.94 26.32
CA SER A 332 -13.31 -28.26 26.33
C SER A 332 -12.81 -28.66 24.93
N HIS A 333 -13.59 -29.46 24.19
CA HIS A 333 -13.24 -29.83 22.83
C HIS A 333 -13.33 -28.63 21.89
N ALA A 334 -14.39 -27.82 21.99
CA ALA A 334 -14.53 -26.61 21.20
C ALA A 334 -13.37 -25.61 21.44
N MET A 335 -12.96 -25.39 22.68
CA MET A 335 -11.84 -24.51 23.00
C MET A 335 -10.51 -25.01 22.41
N LYS A 336 -10.23 -26.32 22.49
CA LYS A 336 -9.05 -26.92 21.82
C LYS A 336 -9.08 -26.70 20.31
N VAL A 337 -10.24 -26.88 19.69
CA VAL A 337 -10.43 -26.67 18.25
C VAL A 337 -10.31 -25.19 17.88
N ALA A 338 -10.82 -24.27 18.70
CA ALA A 338 -10.69 -22.82 18.50
C ALA A 338 -9.22 -22.38 18.54
N ILE A 339 -8.48 -22.81 19.57
CA ILE A 339 -7.05 -22.52 19.73
C ILE A 339 -6.25 -23.14 18.57
N GLY A 340 -6.55 -24.39 18.20
CA GLY A 340 -5.91 -25.04 17.05
C GLY A 340 -6.18 -24.32 15.73
N THR A 341 -7.41 -23.84 15.53
CA THR A 341 -7.80 -23.04 14.35
C THR A 341 -7.06 -21.70 14.32
N LEU A 342 -7.00 -21.00 15.45
CA LEU A 342 -6.31 -19.73 15.59
C LEU A 342 -4.80 -19.89 15.31
N PHE A 343 -4.18 -20.90 15.93
CA PHE A 343 -2.76 -21.21 15.71
C PHE A 343 -2.47 -21.55 14.25
N ALA A 344 -3.28 -22.41 13.63
CA ALA A 344 -3.13 -22.76 12.22
C ALA A 344 -3.30 -21.54 11.29
N ALA A 345 -4.28 -20.67 11.58
CA ALA A 345 -4.52 -19.45 10.83
C ALA A 345 -3.35 -18.46 10.98
N SER A 346 -2.82 -18.29 12.19
CA SER A 346 -1.66 -17.44 12.44
C SER A 346 -0.42 -17.93 11.70
N LEU A 347 -0.14 -19.24 11.73
CA LEU A 347 1.01 -19.81 11.02
C LEU A 347 0.86 -19.71 9.50
N ALA A 348 -0.34 -20.01 8.97
CA ALA A 348 -0.63 -19.85 7.55
C ALA A 348 -0.47 -18.38 7.12
N HIS A 349 -0.97 -17.44 7.93
CA HIS A 349 -0.81 -16.01 7.68
C HIS A 349 0.68 -15.59 7.66
N LEU A 350 1.48 -16.03 8.63
CA LEU A 350 2.91 -15.71 8.67
C LEU A 350 3.65 -16.18 7.41
N ILE A 351 3.38 -17.41 6.96
CA ILE A 351 3.98 -17.96 5.74
C ILE A 351 3.49 -17.20 4.50
N MET A 352 2.20 -16.86 4.43
CA MET A 352 1.62 -16.09 3.32
C MET A 352 2.09 -14.64 3.25
N SER A 353 2.65 -14.12 4.34
CA SER A 353 3.17 -12.75 4.43
C SER A 353 4.66 -12.63 4.11
N VAL A 354 5.35 -13.74 3.82
CA VAL A 354 6.79 -13.73 3.45
C VAL A 354 6.96 -13.12 2.03
N PRO A 355 7.68 -11.98 1.89
CA PRO A 355 7.85 -11.29 0.60
C PRO A 355 8.55 -12.15 -0.45
N GLU A 356 9.58 -12.90 -0.04
CA GLU A 356 10.40 -13.75 -0.93
C GLU A 356 9.56 -14.90 -1.50
N LEU A 357 8.71 -15.50 -0.68
CA LEU A 357 7.82 -16.57 -1.10
C LEU A 357 6.74 -16.05 -2.06
N THR A 358 6.18 -14.89 -1.74
CA THR A 358 5.19 -14.21 -2.59
C THR A 358 5.79 -13.88 -3.96
N TYR A 359 6.99 -13.30 -3.98
CA TYR A 359 7.72 -13.01 -5.21
C TYR A 359 8.00 -14.29 -6.02
N PHE A 360 8.47 -15.35 -5.37
CA PHE A 360 8.78 -16.62 -6.04
C PHE A 360 7.56 -17.24 -6.71
N VAL A 361 6.44 -17.40 -6.00
CA VAL A 361 5.25 -18.05 -6.55
C VAL A 361 4.54 -17.17 -7.58
N PHE A 362 4.57 -15.84 -7.40
CA PHE A 362 4.05 -14.91 -8.40
C PHE A 362 4.90 -14.88 -9.68
N THR A 363 6.22 -15.00 -9.57
CA THR A 363 7.14 -15.09 -10.71
C THR A 363 7.00 -16.41 -11.46
N PHE A 364 6.77 -17.51 -10.74
CA PHE A 364 6.66 -18.85 -11.30
C PHE A 364 5.32 -19.51 -10.94
N PRO A 365 4.20 -19.13 -11.58
CA PRO A 365 2.87 -19.68 -11.27
C PRO A 365 2.76 -21.20 -11.47
N ALA A 366 3.62 -21.80 -12.31
CA ALA A 366 3.70 -23.25 -12.50
C ALA A 366 3.97 -24.02 -11.19
N VAL A 367 4.59 -23.38 -10.19
CA VAL A 367 4.76 -23.94 -8.84
C VAL A 367 3.41 -24.33 -8.23
N LEU A 368 2.31 -23.63 -8.54
CA LEU A 368 0.97 -23.99 -8.05
C LEU A 368 0.54 -25.38 -8.51
N LEU A 369 0.91 -25.81 -9.72
CA LEU A 369 0.63 -27.17 -10.20
C LEU A 369 1.42 -28.21 -9.41
N VAL A 370 2.67 -27.90 -9.04
CA VAL A 370 3.48 -28.74 -8.16
C VAL A 370 2.81 -28.84 -6.77
N LEU A 371 2.30 -27.73 -6.23
CA LEU A 371 1.55 -27.74 -4.96
C LEU A 371 0.29 -28.60 -5.06
N VAL A 372 -0.45 -28.55 -6.17
CA VAL A 372 -1.60 -29.43 -6.42
C VAL A 372 -1.17 -30.90 -6.39
N GLY A 373 -0.04 -31.24 -7.03
CA GLY A 373 0.54 -32.57 -6.95
C GLY A 373 0.82 -33.02 -5.51
N PHE A 374 1.43 -32.16 -4.70
CA PHE A 374 1.66 -32.43 -3.26
C PHE A 374 0.35 -32.59 -2.47
N MET A 375 -0.65 -31.75 -2.74
CA MET A 375 -1.96 -31.83 -2.08
C MET A 375 -2.67 -33.16 -2.42
N LEU A 376 -2.62 -33.60 -3.68
CA LEU A 376 -3.16 -34.88 -4.12
C LEU A 376 -2.42 -36.06 -3.47
N ALA A 377 -1.09 -36.01 -3.43
CA ALA A 377 -0.27 -37.04 -2.77
C ALA A 377 -0.60 -37.15 -1.27
N MET A 378 -0.73 -36.01 -0.58
CA MET A 378 -1.16 -35.97 0.83
C MET A 378 -2.58 -36.47 1.03
N GLY A 379 -3.49 -36.27 0.06
CA GLY A 379 -4.84 -36.81 0.12
C GLY A 379 -4.88 -38.35 0.20
N ARG A 380 -3.84 -39.01 -0.30
CA ARG A 380 -3.68 -40.49 -0.24
C ARG A 380 -2.88 -40.95 0.98
N TYR A 381 -2.30 -40.04 1.76
CA TYR A 381 -1.48 -40.36 2.91
C TYR A 381 -2.34 -40.89 4.06
N ARG A 382 -2.16 -42.18 4.38
CA ARG A 382 -2.78 -42.87 5.54
C ARG A 382 -1.77 -43.18 6.65
N GLY A 383 -0.60 -42.55 6.64
CA GLY A 383 0.43 -42.78 7.66
C GLY A 383 0.02 -42.22 9.03
N TYR A 384 0.69 -42.68 10.08
CA TYR A 384 0.44 -42.25 11.46
C TYR A 384 0.74 -40.76 11.65
N ARG A 385 -0.08 -40.09 12.47
CA ARG A 385 0.14 -38.69 12.84
C ARG A 385 1.34 -38.58 13.79
N LEU A 386 2.11 -37.50 13.71
CA LEU A 386 3.22 -37.25 14.65
C LEU A 386 2.76 -37.26 16.11
N THR A 387 1.57 -36.71 16.37
CA THR A 387 0.95 -36.74 17.70
C THR A 387 0.61 -38.14 18.18
N GLU A 388 0.28 -39.06 17.26
CA GLU A 388 0.03 -40.47 17.58
C GLU A 388 1.33 -41.20 17.89
N LEU A 389 2.41 -40.95 17.14
CA LEU A 389 3.75 -41.49 17.44
C LEU A 389 4.24 -41.08 18.83
N MET A 390 4.02 -39.82 19.23
CA MET A 390 4.35 -39.36 20.58
C MET A 390 3.48 -40.04 21.64
N ARG A 391 2.19 -40.25 21.37
CA ARG A 391 1.29 -40.97 22.28
C ARG A 391 1.66 -42.44 22.43
N PHE A 392 2.03 -43.13 21.35
CA PHE A 392 2.47 -44.54 21.39
C PHE A 392 3.83 -44.72 22.09
N LYS A 393 4.72 -43.72 22.00
CA LYS A 393 5.97 -43.72 22.77
C LYS A 393 5.73 -43.67 24.28
N ALA A 394 4.63 -43.07 24.74
CA ALA A 394 4.27 -43.08 26.17
C ALA A 394 3.86 -44.50 26.63
N PHE A 395 3.12 -45.25 25.81
CA PHE A 395 2.72 -46.63 26.14
C PHE A 395 3.91 -47.63 26.16
N LEU A 396 4.94 -47.40 25.34
CA LEU A 396 6.16 -48.23 25.36
C LEU A 396 7.04 -48.00 26.60
N LYS A 397 6.76 -46.97 27.41
CA LYS A 397 7.54 -46.62 28.59
C LYS A 397 6.96 -47.17 29.90
N ASP A 398 5.72 -47.67 29.86
CA ASP A 398 4.97 -48.15 31.03
C ASP A 398 4.90 -49.69 31.12
N GLU A 399 5.68 -50.45 30.34
CA GLU A 399 5.89 -51.88 30.62
C GLU A 399 6.88 -52.04 31.79
N PRO A 400 6.46 -52.53 32.97
CA PRO A 400 7.40 -52.94 34.00
C PRO A 400 8.11 -54.21 33.52
N LYS A 401 9.44 -54.22 33.64
CA LYS A 401 10.28 -55.42 33.42
C LYS A 401 9.93 -56.56 34.36
#